data_AF-B0NE21-F1
#
_entry.id   AF-B0NE21-F1
#
_cell.length_a   1.000
_cell.length_b   1.000
_cell.length_c   1.000
_cell.angle_alpha   90.00
_cell.angle_beta   90.00
_cell.angle_gamma   90.00
#
_symmetry.space_group_name_H-M   'P 1'
#
loop_
_entity.id
_entity.type
_entity.pdbx_description
1 polymer ?
#
loop_
_entity_poly.entity_id
_entity_poly.type
_entity_poly.pdbx_seq_one_letter_code
_entity_poly.pdbx_strand_id
1 'polypeptide(L)'
;MEFSEKLIQLRRKQGMSQEQLADRLGITRQSVSKWESGSAAPELSKLITLSEMFQVSIDYLVKDAEEPKGAEKEESRRLEEKVDNIVRYMKGYHYTSKAMIKGVPFVCVRLSRRLGKEGVAKGIIAVGNVAIGVLSFGCISVGVISIGCLGFGILALGCIAVGLMALGAMAAGIVAIGSLAIGIYAAGAAAFGKEVAIGAAAHGNTVIGESVKGAHCLRWYSGLSAEEAERFILESHPRLWSPLLKFLAAIAGSMGR
;
A
#
# COMPACT_ATOMS: atom_id res chain seq x y z
N MET A 1 42.87 8.21 35.66
CA MET A 1 42.71 9.64 36.02
C MET A 1 41.74 9.67 37.17
N GLU A 2 42.19 10.16 38.32
CA GLU A 2 41.39 10.24 39.53
C GLU A 2 40.23 11.24 39.37
N PHE A 3 39.16 11.05 40.13
CA PHE A 3 37.97 11.92 40.08
C PHE A 3 38.30 13.41 40.24
N SER A 4 39.24 13.74 41.13
CA SER A 4 39.70 15.11 41.40
C SER A 4 40.25 15.79 40.13
N GLU A 5 41.06 15.07 39.35
CA GLU A 5 41.63 15.55 38.10
C GLU A 5 40.56 15.74 37.02
N LYS A 6 39.62 14.78 36.93
CA LYS A 6 38.49 14.84 36.00
C LYS A 6 37.60 16.04 36.29
N LEU A 7 37.31 16.30 37.55
CA LEU A 7 36.50 17.46 37.97
C LEU A 7 37.17 18.79 37.60
N ILE A 8 38.48 18.91 37.84
CA ILE A 8 39.26 20.10 37.44
C ILE A 8 39.21 20.31 35.93
N GLN A 9 39.40 19.24 35.15
CA GLN A 9 39.37 19.31 33.69
C GLN A 9 38.01 19.72 33.16
N LEU A 10 36.93 19.09 33.64
CA LEU A 10 35.56 19.40 33.23
C LEU A 10 35.18 20.85 33.58
N ARG A 11 35.51 21.31 34.79
CA ARG A 11 35.29 22.70 35.22
C ARG A 11 36.05 23.70 34.33
N ARG A 12 37.34 23.45 34.07
CA ARG A 12 38.17 24.31 33.23
C ARG A 12 37.72 24.32 31.77
N LYS A 13 37.28 23.18 31.23
CA LYS A 13 36.76 23.06 29.86
C LYS A 13 35.51 23.93 29.64
N GLN A 14 34.71 24.11 30.67
CA GLN A 14 33.56 25.02 30.66
C GLN A 14 33.92 26.45 31.11
N GLY A 15 35.19 26.76 31.37
CA GLY A 15 35.64 28.10 31.76
C GLY A 15 35.18 28.57 33.15
N MET A 16 34.79 27.65 34.04
CA MET A 16 34.21 28.00 35.34
C MET A 16 35.27 28.15 36.45
N SER A 17 35.05 29.09 37.37
CA SER A 17 35.77 29.17 38.64
C SER A 17 35.23 28.14 39.66
N GLN A 18 36.00 27.83 40.71
CA GLN A 18 35.52 26.93 41.78
C GLN A 18 34.27 27.48 42.49
N GLU A 19 34.18 28.80 42.61
CA GLU A 19 33.05 29.50 43.22
C GLU A 19 31.79 29.35 42.35
N GLN A 20 31.92 29.56 41.04
CA GLN A 20 30.82 29.36 40.08
C GLN A 20 30.31 27.91 40.05
N LEU A 21 31.22 26.93 40.15
CA LEU A 21 30.83 25.53 40.25
C LEU A 21 30.10 25.24 41.57
N ALA A 22 30.56 25.84 42.66
CA ALA A 22 29.94 25.69 43.97
C ALA A 22 28.52 26.27 43.99
N ASP A 23 28.33 27.46 43.42
CA ASP A 23 27.03 28.13 43.29
C ASP A 23 26.04 27.27 42.49
N ARG A 24 26.48 26.70 41.35
CA ARG A 24 25.64 25.83 40.52
C ARG A 24 25.25 24.53 41.19
N LEU A 25 26.07 24.02 42.10
CA LEU A 25 25.81 22.80 42.86
C LEU A 25 25.09 23.07 44.19
N GLY A 26 24.87 24.34 44.56
CA GLY A 26 24.29 24.73 45.83
C GLY A 26 25.15 24.30 47.03
N ILE A 27 26.48 24.39 46.90
CA ILE A 27 27.44 24.02 47.95
C ILE A 27 28.45 25.15 48.17
N THR A 28 29.29 25.02 49.19
CA THR A 28 30.35 26.00 49.44
C THR A 28 31.55 25.79 48.51
N ARG A 29 32.26 26.88 48.18
CA ARG A 29 33.54 26.82 47.46
C ARG A 29 34.55 25.88 48.12
N GLN A 30 34.55 25.82 49.45
CA GLN A 30 35.44 24.93 50.21
C GLN A 30 35.17 23.44 49.90
N SER A 31 33.90 23.06 49.70
CA SER A 31 33.52 21.69 49.30
C SER A 31 34.13 21.34 47.94
N VAL A 32 33.99 22.22 46.95
CA VAL A 32 34.59 22.04 45.62
C VAL A 32 36.12 21.94 45.71
N SER A 33 36.76 22.80 46.50
CA SER A 33 38.22 22.76 46.68
C SER A 33 38.70 21.43 47.28
N LYS A 34 37.96 20.85 48.23
CA LYS A 34 38.30 19.55 48.84
C LYS A 34 38.12 18.38 47.86
N TRP A 35 37.14 18.48 46.97
CA TRP A 35 36.93 17.50 45.91
C TRP A 35 38.05 17.55 44.87
N GLU A 36 38.44 18.76 44.46
CA GLU A 36 39.54 18.96 43.51
C GLU A 36 40.92 18.63 44.09
N SER A 37 41.10 18.70 45.41
CA SER A 37 42.33 18.25 46.07
C SER A 37 42.35 16.76 46.42
N GLY A 38 41.28 16.02 46.13
CA GLY A 38 41.13 14.60 46.50
C GLY A 38 40.99 14.36 48.02
N SER A 39 40.81 15.41 48.81
CA SER A 39 40.72 15.32 50.28
C SER A 39 39.32 14.92 50.77
N ALA A 40 38.31 15.01 49.91
CA ALA A 40 36.96 14.51 50.16
C ALA A 40 36.30 14.10 48.83
N ALA A 41 35.35 13.17 48.88
CA ALA A 41 34.54 12.79 47.73
C ALA A 41 33.13 13.41 47.81
N PRO A 42 32.49 13.71 46.66
CA PRO A 42 31.08 14.08 46.63
C PRO A 42 30.17 12.91 46.98
N GLU A 43 28.98 13.23 47.49
CA GLU A 43 27.89 12.28 47.66
C GLU A 43 27.25 11.91 46.31
N LEU A 44 26.54 10.77 46.26
CA LEU A 44 25.93 10.24 45.03
C LEU A 44 25.00 11.24 44.34
N SER A 45 24.21 12.00 45.10
CA SER A 45 23.33 13.05 44.58
C SER A 45 24.12 14.14 43.84
N LYS A 46 25.28 14.55 44.36
CA LYS A 46 26.17 15.52 43.72
C LYS A 46 26.87 14.91 42.52
N LEU A 47 27.22 13.62 42.53
CA LEU A 47 27.75 12.92 41.36
C LEU A 47 26.74 12.88 40.20
N ILE A 48 25.46 12.59 40.48
CA ILE A 48 24.38 12.66 39.47
C ILE A 48 24.29 14.08 38.90
N THR A 49 24.27 15.09 39.77
CA THR A 49 24.18 16.50 39.36
C THR A 49 25.39 16.93 38.50
N LEU A 50 26.59 16.48 38.87
CA LEU A 50 27.81 16.71 38.10
C LEU A 50 27.75 16.02 36.74
N SER A 51 27.28 14.77 36.69
CA SER A 51 27.09 13.99 35.47
C SER A 51 26.15 14.68 34.49
N GLU A 52 25.01 15.18 34.97
CA GLU A 52 24.05 15.94 34.17
C GLU A 52 24.61 17.30 33.70
N MET A 53 25.28 18.03 34.59
CA MET A 53 25.84 19.37 34.31
C MET A 53 26.97 19.31 33.28
N PHE A 54 27.81 18.29 33.36
CA PHE A 54 28.95 18.11 32.46
C PHE A 54 28.63 17.23 31.24
N GLN A 55 27.42 16.66 31.17
CA GLN A 55 26.97 15.74 30.10
C GLN A 55 27.93 14.56 29.93
N VAL A 56 28.30 13.94 31.06
CA VAL A 56 29.16 12.75 31.13
C VAL A 56 28.48 11.69 31.99
N SER A 57 28.80 10.41 31.82
CA SER A 57 28.25 9.36 32.69
C SER A 57 28.84 9.40 34.10
N ILE A 58 28.08 8.96 35.11
CA ILE A 58 28.58 8.80 36.48
C ILE A 58 29.76 7.80 36.51
N ASP A 59 29.68 6.75 35.69
CA ASP A 59 30.79 5.81 35.48
C ASP A 59 32.08 6.52 35.05
N TYR A 60 32.01 7.53 34.17
CA TYR A 60 33.19 8.30 33.79
C TYR A 60 33.74 9.13 34.95
N LEU A 61 32.88 9.70 35.81
CA LEU A 61 33.35 10.44 36.97
C LEU A 61 34.07 9.52 37.98
N VAL A 62 33.58 8.30 38.16
CA VAL A 62 34.02 7.41 39.25
C VAL A 62 35.10 6.39 38.82
N LYS A 63 35.07 5.88 37.58
CA LYS A 63 36.00 4.84 37.11
C LYS A 63 37.21 5.46 36.41
N ASP A 64 38.34 4.75 36.40
CA ASP A 64 39.53 5.07 35.59
C ASP A 64 39.35 4.86 34.07
N ALA A 65 38.13 5.00 33.55
CA ALA A 65 37.84 4.91 32.13
C ALA A 65 37.97 6.29 31.45
N GLU A 66 38.50 6.31 30.24
CA GLU A 66 38.39 7.47 29.35
C GLU A 66 36.95 7.61 28.84
N GLU A 67 36.53 8.86 28.64
CA GLU A 67 35.20 9.20 28.13
C GLU A 67 35.05 8.61 26.70
N PRO A 68 34.00 7.83 26.38
CA PRO A 68 33.76 7.42 25.01
C PRO A 68 33.20 8.61 24.21
N LYS A 69 34.06 9.59 23.92
CA LYS A 69 33.75 10.89 23.27
C LYS A 69 33.26 10.81 21.81
N GLY A 70 32.92 9.62 21.33
CA GLY A 70 32.41 9.40 19.97
C GLY A 70 31.32 8.34 19.87
N ALA A 71 31.06 7.54 20.92
CA ALA A 71 30.16 6.40 20.81
C ALA A 71 28.68 6.82 20.70
N GLU A 72 28.21 7.75 21.53
CA GLU A 72 26.80 8.17 21.54
C GLU A 72 26.41 8.98 20.29
N LYS A 73 27.31 9.84 19.79
CA LYS A 73 27.07 10.61 18.55
C LYS A 73 27.10 9.71 17.31
N GLU A 74 28.01 8.75 17.27
CA GLU A 74 28.10 7.79 16.17
C GLU A 74 26.97 6.76 16.21
N GLU A 75 26.52 6.31 17.40
CA GLU A 75 25.32 5.48 17.54
C GLU A 75 24.06 6.22 17.13
N SER A 76 23.87 7.46 17.57
CA SER A 76 22.71 8.28 17.20
C SER A 76 22.67 8.50 15.69
N ARG A 77 23.82 8.83 15.08
CA ARG A 77 23.94 8.99 13.61
C ARG A 77 23.67 7.70 12.86
N ARG A 78 24.20 6.55 13.32
CA ARG A 78 23.92 5.23 12.73
C ARG A 78 22.46 4.82 12.88
N LEU A 79 21.82 5.20 13.99
CA LEU A 79 20.42 4.92 14.23
C LEU A 79 19.54 5.77 13.31
N GLU A 80 19.85 7.06 13.16
CA GLU A 80 19.20 7.96 12.20
C GLU A 80 19.35 7.44 10.76
N GLU A 81 20.55 7.05 10.33
CA GLU A 81 20.78 6.47 8.99
C GLU A 81 19.99 5.16 8.76
N LYS A 82 19.88 4.31 9.78
CA LYS A 82 19.06 3.08 9.70
C LYS A 82 17.57 3.41 9.64
N VAL A 83 17.10 4.35 10.47
CA VAL A 83 15.71 4.80 10.47
C VAL A 83 15.36 5.40 9.11
N ASP A 84 16.21 6.26 8.55
CA ASP A 84 15.99 6.88 7.24
C ASP A 84 15.98 5.84 6.11
N ASN A 85 16.88 4.85 6.13
CA ASN A 85 16.85 3.76 5.16
C ASN A 85 15.58 2.91 5.27
N ILE A 86 15.12 2.61 6.49
CA ILE A 86 13.85 1.89 6.71
C ILE A 86 12.68 2.73 6.20
N VAL A 87 12.65 4.03 6.53
CA VAL A 87 11.61 4.96 6.08
C VAL A 87 11.60 5.06 4.55
N ARG A 88 12.77 5.13 3.90
CA ARG A 88 12.90 5.17 2.43
C ARG A 88 12.44 3.87 1.78
N TYR A 89 12.76 2.73 2.38
CA TYR A 89 12.29 1.41 1.95
C TYR A 89 10.78 1.20 2.19
N MET A 90 10.19 1.95 3.13
CA MET A 90 8.76 1.91 3.44
C MET A 90 7.91 2.92 2.64
N LYS A 91 8.47 4.06 2.21
CA LYS A 91 7.73 5.18 1.61
C LYS A 91 7.13 4.89 0.23
N GLY A 92 7.52 3.80 -0.44
CA GLY A 92 6.96 3.42 -1.73
C GLY A 92 7.32 4.39 -2.87
N TYR A 93 6.79 4.14 -4.07
CA TYR A 93 7.07 4.92 -5.27
C TYR A 93 5.93 5.90 -5.57
N HIS A 94 6.24 7.18 -5.66
CA HIS A 94 5.28 8.23 -5.98
C HIS A 94 5.77 9.05 -7.16
N TYR A 95 4.97 9.11 -8.21
CA TYR A 95 5.23 9.92 -9.40
C TYR A 95 3.93 10.56 -9.87
N THR A 96 3.99 11.84 -10.23
CA THR A 96 2.85 12.58 -10.80
C THR A 96 3.36 13.42 -11.94
N SER A 97 2.72 13.31 -13.11
CA SER A 97 3.12 14.04 -14.30
C SER A 97 2.89 15.54 -14.13
N LYS A 98 3.75 16.35 -14.76
CA LYS A 98 3.56 17.80 -14.86
C LYS A 98 2.42 18.19 -15.80
N ALA A 99 2.15 17.37 -16.82
CA ALA A 99 1.04 17.58 -17.73
C ALA A 99 -0.30 17.41 -16.98
N MET A 100 -1.17 18.41 -17.07
CA MET A 100 -2.49 18.42 -16.46
C MET A 100 -3.55 18.66 -17.52
N ILE A 101 -4.64 17.91 -17.46
CA ILE A 101 -5.83 18.11 -18.31
C ILE A 101 -6.99 18.42 -17.38
N LYS A 102 -7.62 19.59 -17.56
CA LYS A 102 -8.72 20.08 -16.71
C LYS A 102 -8.43 20.00 -15.19
N GLY A 103 -7.18 20.25 -14.79
CA GLY A 103 -6.75 20.23 -13.37
C GLY A 103 -6.47 18.84 -12.80
N VAL A 104 -6.53 17.77 -13.61
CA VAL A 104 -6.18 16.40 -13.23
C VAL A 104 -4.86 16.01 -13.90
N PRO A 105 -3.89 15.38 -13.19
CA PRO A 105 -2.64 14.96 -13.79
C PRO A 105 -2.87 13.91 -14.88
N PHE A 106 -2.11 14.00 -15.96
CA PHE A 106 -2.18 13.07 -17.08
C PHE A 106 -1.80 11.65 -16.64
N VAL A 107 -0.69 11.50 -15.90
CA VAL A 107 -0.24 10.23 -15.33
C VAL A 107 0.01 10.39 -13.83
N CYS A 108 -0.54 9.48 -13.03
CA CYS A 108 -0.27 9.37 -11.60
C CYS A 108 0.11 7.93 -11.26
N VAL A 109 1.31 7.72 -10.72
CA VAL A 109 1.79 6.43 -10.22
C VAL A 109 1.99 6.53 -8.72
N ARG A 110 1.29 5.70 -7.94
CA ARG A 110 1.48 5.60 -6.49
C ARG A 110 1.48 4.15 -6.05
N LEU A 111 2.66 3.65 -5.74
CA LEU A 111 2.87 2.30 -5.23
C LEU A 111 3.27 2.41 -3.76
N SER A 112 2.43 1.93 -2.86
CA SER A 112 2.65 2.01 -1.41
C SER A 112 2.57 0.63 -0.78
N ARG A 113 3.39 0.35 0.23
CA ARG A 113 3.34 -0.94 0.93
C ARG A 113 2.14 -1.07 1.87
N ARG A 114 1.63 0.05 2.39
CA ARG A 114 0.40 0.09 3.19
C ARG A 114 -0.77 0.53 2.32
N LEU A 115 -1.88 -0.20 2.39
CA LEU A 115 -3.16 0.32 1.89
C LEU A 115 -3.59 1.48 2.79
N GLY A 116 -3.62 2.68 2.23
CA GLY A 116 -4.04 3.89 2.93
C GLY A 116 -4.48 4.97 1.95
N LYS A 117 -5.20 5.98 2.44
CA LYS A 117 -5.75 7.08 1.61
C LYS A 117 -4.67 7.85 0.84
N GLU A 118 -3.46 7.93 1.38
CA GLU A 118 -2.33 8.63 0.75
C GLU A 118 -1.82 7.93 -0.51
N GLY A 119 -1.96 6.60 -0.56
CA GLY A 119 -1.50 5.74 -1.67
C GLY A 119 -2.46 5.68 -2.87
N VAL A 120 -3.56 6.42 -2.86
CA VAL A 120 -4.52 6.42 -3.98
C VAL A 120 -3.97 7.23 -5.15
N ALA A 121 -3.73 6.57 -6.29
CA ALA A 121 -3.35 7.20 -7.54
C ALA A 121 -4.60 7.79 -8.21
N LYS A 122 -4.57 9.09 -8.53
CA LYS A 122 -5.66 9.80 -9.22
C LYS A 122 -5.11 10.52 -10.44
N GLY A 123 -5.61 10.21 -11.63
CA GLY A 123 -5.12 10.78 -12.89
C GLY A 123 -5.95 10.33 -14.08
N ILE A 124 -5.63 10.78 -15.29
CA ILE A 124 -6.22 10.19 -16.50
C ILE A 124 -5.71 8.75 -16.65
N ILE A 125 -4.40 8.57 -16.52
CA ILE A 125 -3.75 7.27 -16.39
C ILE A 125 -3.30 7.13 -14.93
N ALA A 126 -3.92 6.21 -14.19
CA ALA A 126 -3.63 5.97 -12.79
C ALA A 126 -3.04 4.56 -12.60
N VAL A 127 -1.89 4.45 -11.94
CA VAL A 127 -1.24 3.17 -11.63
C VAL A 127 -0.94 3.12 -10.13
N GLY A 128 -1.41 2.09 -9.43
CA GLY A 128 -1.14 1.97 -8.00
C GLY A 128 -1.90 0.85 -7.32
N ASN A 129 -1.74 0.67 -6.01
CA ASN A 129 -2.53 -0.32 -5.27
C ASN A 129 -4.03 0.01 -5.34
N VAL A 130 -4.36 1.30 -5.26
CA VAL A 130 -5.70 1.85 -5.52
C VAL A 130 -5.56 2.92 -6.60
N ALA A 131 -6.20 2.70 -7.75
CA ALA A 131 -6.10 3.58 -8.91
C ALA A 131 -7.47 4.09 -9.34
N ILE A 132 -7.62 5.41 -9.49
CA ILE A 132 -8.84 6.06 -9.94
C ILE A 132 -8.50 6.92 -11.16
N GLY A 133 -9.10 6.62 -12.31
CA GLY A 133 -8.80 7.37 -13.54
C GLY A 133 -9.66 7.00 -14.73
N VAL A 134 -9.29 7.48 -15.92
CA VAL A 134 -9.91 7.02 -17.18
C VAL A 134 -9.35 5.64 -17.51
N LEU A 135 -8.03 5.50 -17.48
CA LEU A 135 -7.28 4.25 -17.53
C LEU A 135 -6.68 3.99 -16.15
N SER A 136 -7.16 2.96 -15.46
CA SER A 136 -6.72 2.62 -14.10
C SER A 136 -6.15 1.22 -14.02
N PHE A 137 -4.94 1.11 -13.47
CA PHE A 137 -4.22 -0.15 -13.24
C PHE A 137 -3.90 -0.31 -11.76
N GLY A 138 -4.40 -1.37 -11.13
CA GLY A 138 -4.14 -1.58 -9.71
C GLY A 138 -4.75 -2.81 -9.08
N CYS A 139 -4.49 -3.04 -7.79
CA CYS A 139 -5.22 -4.09 -7.06
C CYS A 139 -6.70 -3.72 -6.94
N ILE A 140 -6.99 -2.46 -6.63
CA ILE A 140 -8.31 -1.84 -6.68
C ILE A 140 -8.26 -0.78 -7.77
N SER A 141 -9.09 -0.92 -8.80
CA SER A 141 -9.10 -0.05 -9.96
C SER A 141 -10.52 0.47 -10.19
N VAL A 142 -10.65 1.77 -10.40
CA VAL A 142 -11.92 2.45 -10.70
C VAL A 142 -11.71 3.37 -11.90
N GLY A 143 -12.41 3.11 -13.00
CA GLY A 143 -12.25 3.96 -14.18
C GLY A 143 -13.14 3.64 -15.36
N VAL A 144 -12.88 4.30 -16.50
CA VAL A 144 -13.56 3.93 -17.76
C VAL A 144 -13.05 2.58 -18.24
N ILE A 145 -11.72 2.42 -18.29
CA ILE A 145 -11.02 1.18 -18.53
C ILE A 145 -10.27 0.83 -17.24
N SER A 146 -10.69 -0.27 -16.60
CA SER A 146 -10.21 -0.67 -15.29
C SER A 146 -9.56 -2.05 -15.38
N ILE A 147 -8.28 -2.14 -15.01
CA ILE A 147 -7.52 -3.41 -14.98
C ILE A 147 -7.01 -3.62 -13.56
N GLY A 148 -7.48 -4.68 -12.91
CA GLY A 148 -7.07 -4.96 -11.54
C GLY A 148 -7.61 -6.23 -10.91
N CYS A 149 -7.25 -6.54 -9.66
CA CYS A 149 -7.88 -7.66 -8.96
C CYS A 149 -9.36 -7.38 -8.68
N LEU A 150 -9.65 -6.16 -8.20
CA LEU A 150 -10.97 -5.57 -8.04
C LEU A 150 -11.11 -4.44 -9.07
N GLY A 151 -11.90 -4.65 -10.11
CA GLY A 151 -12.10 -3.68 -11.19
C GLY A 151 -13.53 -3.13 -11.21
N PHE A 152 -13.66 -1.81 -11.22
CA PHE A 152 -14.94 -1.11 -11.34
C PHE A 152 -14.90 -0.14 -12.50
N GLY A 153 -15.76 -0.30 -13.52
CA GLY A 153 -15.70 0.61 -14.65
C GLY A 153 -16.71 0.41 -15.76
N ILE A 154 -16.53 1.13 -16.87
CA ILE A 154 -17.30 0.85 -18.09
C ILE A 154 -16.81 -0.47 -18.69
N LEU A 155 -15.49 -0.59 -18.87
CA LEU A 155 -14.80 -1.81 -19.24
C LEU A 155 -13.93 -2.23 -18.06
N ALA A 156 -14.35 -3.28 -17.35
CA ALA A 156 -13.68 -3.79 -16.17
C ALA A 156 -13.05 -5.16 -16.47
N LEU A 157 -11.75 -5.29 -16.21
CA LEU A 157 -10.94 -6.50 -16.36
C LEU A 157 -10.35 -6.86 -14.99
N GLY A 158 -10.63 -8.05 -14.48
CA GLY A 158 -10.07 -8.44 -13.19
C GLY A 158 -10.43 -9.81 -12.65
N CYS A 159 -10.00 -10.11 -11.42
CA CYS A 159 -10.50 -11.31 -10.72
C CYS A 159 -11.98 -11.13 -10.36
N ILE A 160 -12.31 -9.96 -9.80
CA ILE A 160 -13.67 -9.51 -9.53
C ILE A 160 -13.87 -8.23 -10.34
N ALA A 161 -14.76 -8.26 -11.32
CA ALA A 161 -15.02 -7.17 -12.24
C ALA A 161 -16.49 -6.76 -12.20
N VAL A 162 -16.74 -5.46 -12.02
CA VAL A 162 -18.08 -4.87 -12.06
C VAL A 162 -18.10 -3.73 -13.06
N GLY A 163 -18.97 -3.81 -14.07
CA GLY A 163 -19.03 -2.77 -15.09
C GLY A 163 -20.10 -2.92 -16.15
N LEU A 164 -20.09 -2.07 -17.18
CA LEU A 164 -20.99 -2.26 -18.32
C LEU A 164 -20.55 -3.50 -19.13
N MET A 165 -19.26 -3.58 -19.42
CA MET A 165 -18.57 -4.76 -19.92
C MET A 165 -17.59 -5.25 -18.86
N ALA A 166 -17.89 -6.39 -18.24
CA ALA A 166 -17.09 -6.98 -17.18
C ALA A 166 -16.49 -8.31 -17.65
N LEU A 167 -15.17 -8.43 -17.52
CA LEU A 167 -14.37 -9.60 -17.86
C LEU A 167 -13.58 -10.02 -16.62
N GLY A 168 -13.88 -11.18 -16.05
CA GLY A 168 -13.16 -11.64 -14.86
C GLY A 168 -13.60 -12.98 -14.32
N ALA A 169 -12.89 -13.53 -13.32
CA ALA A 169 -13.30 -14.80 -12.72
C ALA A 169 -14.71 -14.71 -12.10
N MET A 170 -15.00 -13.60 -11.41
CA MET A 170 -16.32 -13.17 -11.00
C MET A 170 -16.66 -11.86 -11.71
N ALA A 171 -17.67 -11.86 -12.58
CA ALA A 171 -18.03 -10.71 -13.40
C ALA A 171 -19.50 -10.31 -13.17
N ALA A 172 -19.77 -9.02 -13.01
CA ALA A 172 -21.12 -8.47 -12.93
C ALA A 172 -21.29 -7.26 -13.87
N GLY A 173 -22.31 -7.27 -14.74
CA GLY A 173 -22.49 -6.17 -15.69
C GLY A 173 -23.65 -6.26 -16.67
N ILE A 174 -23.69 -5.38 -17.67
CA ILE A 174 -24.62 -5.54 -18.81
C ILE A 174 -24.15 -6.73 -19.65
N VAL A 175 -22.88 -6.72 -20.02
CA VAL A 175 -22.18 -7.86 -20.61
C VAL A 175 -21.18 -8.35 -19.57
N ALA A 176 -21.36 -9.58 -19.09
CA ALA A 176 -20.51 -10.19 -18.07
C ALA A 176 -19.92 -11.50 -18.61
N ILE A 177 -18.60 -11.64 -18.53
CA ILE A 177 -17.87 -12.82 -19.00
C ILE A 177 -16.94 -13.28 -17.89
N GLY A 178 -17.07 -14.55 -17.49
CA GLY A 178 -16.27 -15.05 -16.39
C GLY A 178 -16.45 -16.51 -16.06
N SER A 179 -15.85 -16.97 -14.95
CA SER A 179 -16.20 -18.28 -14.41
C SER A 179 -17.58 -18.24 -13.77
N LEU A 180 -17.84 -17.19 -12.98
CA LEU A 180 -19.15 -16.82 -12.47
C LEU A 180 -19.53 -15.46 -13.08
N ALA A 181 -20.56 -15.44 -13.92
CA ALA A 181 -21.00 -14.24 -14.63
C ALA A 181 -22.45 -13.91 -14.28
N ILE A 182 -22.72 -12.65 -13.91
CA ILE A 182 -24.06 -12.14 -13.60
C ILE A 182 -24.32 -10.91 -14.47
N GLY A 183 -25.34 -10.92 -15.31
CA GLY A 183 -25.62 -9.76 -16.14
C GLY A 183 -26.89 -9.80 -16.96
N ILE A 184 -27.04 -8.86 -17.90
CA ILE A 184 -28.10 -8.92 -18.90
C ILE A 184 -27.75 -9.99 -19.94
N TYR A 185 -26.52 -9.91 -20.44
CA TYR A 185 -25.87 -10.90 -21.28
C TYR A 185 -24.69 -11.49 -20.49
N ALA A 186 -24.79 -12.76 -20.11
CA ALA A 186 -23.80 -13.42 -19.27
C ALA A 186 -23.20 -14.63 -19.98
N ALA A 187 -21.88 -14.81 -19.90
CA ALA A 187 -21.21 -15.99 -20.43
C ALA A 187 -20.16 -16.52 -19.43
N GLY A 188 -20.18 -17.82 -19.14
CA GLY A 188 -19.27 -18.39 -18.15
C GLY A 188 -19.55 -19.82 -17.74
N ALA A 189 -18.72 -20.41 -16.88
CA ALA A 189 -19.00 -21.77 -16.38
C ALA A 189 -20.34 -21.81 -15.60
N ALA A 190 -20.56 -20.81 -14.75
CA ALA A 190 -21.83 -20.50 -14.11
C ALA A 190 -22.31 -19.11 -14.58
N ALA A 191 -23.38 -19.06 -15.38
CA ALA A 191 -23.88 -17.84 -15.99
C ALA A 191 -25.33 -17.53 -15.55
N PHE A 192 -25.55 -16.32 -15.05
CA PHE A 192 -26.87 -15.80 -14.66
C PHE A 192 -27.17 -14.57 -15.50
N GLY A 193 -27.88 -14.78 -16.61
CA GLY A 193 -28.20 -13.75 -17.59
C GLY A 193 -29.68 -13.42 -17.56
N LYS A 194 -30.07 -12.13 -17.53
CA LYS A 194 -31.48 -11.74 -17.65
C LYS A 194 -32.05 -12.11 -19.02
N GLU A 195 -31.33 -11.74 -20.08
CA GLU A 195 -31.75 -11.95 -21.47
C GLU A 195 -31.09 -13.20 -22.06
N VAL A 196 -29.75 -13.23 -22.06
CA VAL A 196 -28.97 -14.34 -22.60
C VAL A 196 -27.97 -14.82 -21.57
N ALA A 197 -27.93 -16.13 -21.31
CA ALA A 197 -26.95 -16.76 -20.45
C ALA A 197 -26.31 -17.97 -21.17
N ILE A 198 -24.98 -18.01 -21.24
CA ILE A 198 -24.22 -19.04 -21.95
C ILE A 198 -23.25 -19.70 -20.99
N GLY A 199 -23.33 -21.01 -20.79
CA GLY A 199 -22.46 -21.67 -19.82
C GLY A 199 -22.78 -23.12 -19.49
N ALA A 200 -21.85 -23.82 -18.84
CA ALA A 200 -22.09 -25.19 -18.37
C ALA A 200 -23.30 -25.26 -17.42
N ALA A 201 -23.41 -24.32 -16.49
CA ALA A 201 -24.59 -24.07 -15.67
C ALA A 201 -25.14 -22.67 -15.96
N ALA A 202 -26.26 -22.57 -16.67
CA ALA A 202 -26.81 -21.30 -17.12
C ALA A 202 -28.28 -21.10 -16.70
N HIS A 203 -28.59 -19.89 -16.22
CA HIS A 203 -29.93 -19.50 -15.80
C HIS A 203 -30.31 -18.16 -16.43
N GLY A 204 -31.49 -18.07 -17.04
CA GLY A 204 -31.94 -16.85 -17.72
C GLY A 204 -33.18 -17.01 -18.57
N ASN A 205 -33.50 -16.03 -19.41
CA ASN A 205 -34.60 -16.14 -20.38
C ASN A 205 -34.21 -17.06 -21.55
N THR A 206 -33.16 -16.67 -22.28
CA THR A 206 -32.53 -17.48 -23.34
C THR A 206 -31.22 -18.05 -22.82
N VAL A 207 -31.11 -19.38 -22.78
CA VAL A 207 -30.02 -20.10 -22.14
C VAL A 207 -29.41 -21.13 -23.07
N ILE A 208 -28.09 -21.14 -23.13
CA ILE A 208 -27.30 -22.11 -23.90
C ILE A 208 -26.30 -22.80 -22.97
N GLY A 209 -26.35 -24.12 -22.85
CA GLY A 209 -25.52 -24.83 -21.87
C GLY A 209 -25.86 -26.30 -21.63
N GLU A 210 -25.10 -26.97 -20.77
CA GLU A 210 -25.35 -28.37 -20.38
C GLU A 210 -26.50 -28.48 -19.36
N SER A 211 -26.41 -27.68 -18.30
CA SER A 211 -27.40 -27.57 -17.23
C SER A 211 -28.08 -26.20 -17.30
N VAL A 212 -29.23 -26.16 -17.95
CA VAL A 212 -29.95 -24.92 -18.29
C VAL A 212 -31.30 -24.83 -17.58
N LYS A 213 -31.63 -23.62 -17.10
CA LYS A 213 -32.98 -23.25 -16.64
C LYS A 213 -33.39 -21.91 -17.25
N GLY A 214 -34.42 -21.93 -18.10
CA GLY A 214 -34.95 -20.73 -18.73
C GLY A 214 -36.14 -21.00 -19.65
N ALA A 215 -36.66 -19.95 -20.28
CA ALA A 215 -37.80 -20.04 -21.19
C ALA A 215 -37.40 -20.66 -22.54
N HIS A 216 -36.26 -20.25 -23.08
CA HIS A 216 -35.69 -20.77 -24.31
C HIS A 216 -34.36 -21.45 -24.00
N CYS A 217 -34.33 -22.79 -24.08
CA CYS A 217 -33.17 -23.59 -23.70
C CYS A 217 -32.56 -24.31 -24.91
N LEU A 218 -31.27 -24.08 -25.16
CA LEU A 218 -30.47 -24.87 -26.10
C LEU A 218 -29.40 -25.66 -25.33
N ARG A 219 -29.44 -26.99 -25.44
CA ARG A 219 -28.45 -27.86 -24.78
C ARG A 219 -27.43 -28.38 -25.77
N TRP A 220 -26.15 -28.31 -25.43
CA TRP A 220 -25.10 -29.00 -26.16
C TRP A 220 -24.69 -30.26 -25.40
N TYR A 221 -24.69 -31.41 -26.07
CA TYR A 221 -24.17 -32.67 -25.52
C TYR A 221 -23.04 -33.26 -26.38
N SER A 222 -22.83 -32.77 -27.61
CA SER A 222 -21.96 -33.40 -28.60
C SER A 222 -21.37 -32.42 -29.62
N GLY A 223 -21.17 -31.16 -29.25
CA GLY A 223 -20.81 -30.09 -30.19
C GLY A 223 -21.93 -29.08 -30.37
N LEU A 224 -21.61 -27.79 -30.27
CA LEU A 224 -22.47 -26.71 -30.75
C LEU A 224 -21.64 -25.82 -31.68
N SER A 225 -22.10 -25.62 -32.92
CA SER A 225 -21.44 -24.68 -33.82
C SER A 225 -21.80 -23.24 -33.45
N ALA A 226 -20.88 -22.31 -33.72
CA ALA A 226 -21.17 -20.89 -33.51
C ALA A 226 -22.35 -20.41 -34.37
N GLU A 227 -22.55 -21.00 -35.55
CA GLU A 227 -23.65 -20.66 -36.46
C GLU A 227 -25.02 -21.10 -35.93
N GLU A 228 -25.10 -22.29 -35.33
CA GLU A 228 -26.32 -22.77 -34.65
C GLU A 228 -26.64 -21.89 -33.44
N ALA A 229 -25.62 -21.54 -32.64
CA ALA A 229 -25.79 -20.64 -31.51
C ALA A 229 -26.28 -19.25 -31.96
N GLU A 230 -25.72 -18.72 -33.05
CA GLU A 230 -26.12 -17.42 -33.61
C GLU A 230 -27.59 -17.44 -34.05
N ARG A 231 -28.03 -18.46 -34.79
CA ARG A 231 -29.44 -18.58 -35.22
C ARG A 231 -30.38 -18.66 -34.02
N PHE A 232 -30.05 -19.47 -33.02
CA PHE A 232 -30.87 -19.62 -31.82
C PHE A 232 -31.03 -18.32 -31.02
N ILE A 233 -29.94 -17.57 -30.84
CA ILE A 233 -29.99 -16.28 -30.15
C ILE A 233 -30.78 -15.27 -30.99
N LEU A 234 -30.62 -15.27 -32.32
CA LEU A 234 -31.33 -14.34 -33.21
C LEU A 234 -32.84 -14.60 -33.24
N GLU A 235 -33.27 -15.86 -33.20
CA GLU A 235 -34.69 -16.24 -33.11
C GLU A 235 -35.34 -15.71 -31.82
N SER A 236 -34.61 -15.79 -30.71
CA SER A 236 -35.09 -15.31 -29.40
C SER A 236 -34.99 -13.79 -29.25
N HIS A 237 -33.99 -13.17 -29.89
CA HIS A 237 -33.65 -11.76 -29.76
C HIS A 237 -33.37 -11.10 -31.12
N PRO A 238 -34.41 -10.85 -31.95
CA PRO A 238 -34.24 -10.37 -33.33
C PRO A 238 -33.69 -8.95 -33.45
N ARG A 239 -33.69 -8.16 -32.36
CA ARG A 239 -33.14 -6.80 -32.32
C ARG A 239 -31.73 -6.73 -31.69
N LEU A 240 -31.10 -7.87 -31.42
CA LEU A 240 -29.77 -7.89 -30.80
C LEU A 240 -28.73 -7.27 -31.73
N TRP A 241 -27.82 -6.48 -31.17
CA TRP A 241 -26.75 -5.85 -31.93
C TRP A 241 -25.81 -6.91 -32.54
N SER A 242 -25.62 -6.89 -33.86
CA SER A 242 -24.94 -7.98 -34.60
C SER A 242 -23.52 -8.31 -34.11
N PRO A 243 -22.67 -7.34 -33.70
CA PRO A 243 -21.36 -7.65 -33.12
C PRO A 243 -21.47 -8.42 -31.80
N LEU A 244 -22.42 -8.05 -30.94
CA LEU A 244 -22.66 -8.74 -29.67
C LEU A 244 -23.21 -10.14 -29.90
N LEU A 245 -24.13 -10.30 -30.86
CA LEU A 245 -24.67 -11.60 -31.28
C LEU A 245 -23.55 -12.55 -31.69
N LYS A 246 -22.71 -12.14 -32.66
CA LYS A 246 -21.59 -12.96 -33.15
C LYS A 246 -20.60 -13.31 -32.05
N PHE A 247 -20.35 -12.36 -31.16
CA PHE A 247 -19.46 -12.56 -30.03
C PHE A 247 -20.01 -13.60 -29.03
N LEU A 248 -21.28 -13.49 -28.64
CA LEU A 248 -21.95 -14.46 -27.76
C LEU A 248 -22.01 -15.85 -28.42
N ALA A 249 -22.34 -15.91 -29.71
CA ALA A 249 -22.39 -17.14 -30.48
C ALA A 249 -21.03 -17.82 -30.61
N ALA A 250 -19.96 -17.04 -30.81
CA ALA A 250 -18.59 -17.55 -30.81
C ALA A 250 -18.19 -18.14 -29.45
N ILE A 251 -18.59 -17.50 -28.34
CA ILE A 251 -18.36 -18.05 -27.00
C ILE A 251 -19.11 -19.37 -26.84
N ALA A 252 -20.40 -19.42 -27.17
CA ALA A 252 -21.20 -20.64 -27.11
C ALA A 252 -20.57 -21.79 -27.93
N GLY A 253 -20.18 -21.53 -29.18
CA GLY A 253 -19.54 -22.54 -30.03
C GLY A 253 -18.11 -22.91 -29.64
N SER A 254 -17.45 -22.12 -28.79
CA SER A 254 -16.17 -22.49 -28.18
C SER A 254 -16.35 -23.37 -26.94
N MET A 255 -17.42 -23.16 -26.17
CA MET A 255 -17.71 -23.91 -24.94
C MET A 255 -18.38 -25.25 -25.21
N GLY A 256 -19.10 -25.36 -26.33
CA GLY A 256 -19.73 -26.61 -26.76
C GLY A 256 -18.81 -27.55 -27.53
N ARG A 257 -17.54 -27.20 -27.75
CA ARG A 257 -16.55 -28.03 -28.47
C ARG A 257 -15.73 -28.91 -27.54
#